data_AF-A0A5C7XPW6-F1
#
_entry.id   AF-A0A5C7XPW6-F1
#
_cell.length_a   1.000
_cell.length_b   1.000
_cell.length_c   1.000
_cell.angle_alpha   90.00
_cell.angle_beta   90.00
_cell.angle_gamma   90.00
#
_symmetry.space_group_name_H-M   'P 1'
#
loop_
_entity.id
_entity.type
_entity.pdbx_description
1 polymer ?
#
loop_
_entity_poly.entity_id
_entity_poly.type
_entity_poly.pdbx_seq_one_letter_code
_entity_poly.pdbx_strand_id
1 'polypeptide(L)'
;MAITDVDAFAHLTEADIESLAVELDSIRADIEDSLGARDARYIRRTIAAQRGLEVAGRLLLAASSKRSAWWAGTVTLGVAKIIENMEIGHNVMHGQWDWMNDPEIHSSTWEWDMSGSSKHWRFTHNFMHHKYTNILGMDDDVGYGVIRVTRDQQWKPFNLYGNLLFNTLLAIGFEWGVGLQHLESGKIFKVRDNRQSTLKRLREFGAEAGSQGV
;
A
#
# COMPACT_ATOMS: atom_id res chain seq x y z
N MET A 1 14.78 -13.89 -6.60
CA MET A 1 16.12 -14.15 -6.05
C MET A 1 16.19 -15.62 -5.73
N ALA A 2 16.97 -16.40 -6.47
CA ALA A 2 17.35 -17.73 -5.98
C ALA A 2 18.51 -17.55 -4.99
N ILE A 3 18.38 -18.11 -3.79
CA ILE A 3 19.51 -18.25 -2.86
C ILE A 3 20.50 -19.20 -3.55
N THR A 4 21.55 -18.66 -4.14
CA THR A 4 22.54 -19.44 -4.91
C THR A 4 23.60 -20.09 -4.02
N ASP A 5 23.70 -19.67 -2.76
CA ASP A 5 24.69 -20.14 -1.79
C ASP A 5 23.96 -20.52 -0.50
N VAL A 6 23.36 -21.70 -0.47
CA VAL A 6 22.55 -22.17 0.67
C VAL A 6 23.41 -22.28 1.93
N ASP A 7 24.67 -22.69 1.79
CA ASP A 7 25.59 -22.88 2.90
C ASP A 7 25.88 -21.55 3.63
N ALA A 8 25.99 -20.44 2.88
CA ALA A 8 26.09 -19.10 3.48
C ALA A 8 24.88 -18.70 4.34
N PHE A 9 23.69 -19.26 4.08
CA PHE A 9 22.47 -18.96 4.85
C PHE A 9 22.06 -20.08 5.83
N ALA A 10 22.69 -21.24 5.78
CA ALA A 10 22.39 -22.42 6.59
C ALA A 10 23.46 -22.73 7.65
N HIS A 11 24.29 -21.74 8.00
CA HIS A 11 25.41 -21.88 8.94
C HIS A 11 25.00 -21.83 10.42
N LEU A 12 23.76 -21.43 10.74
CA LEU A 12 23.26 -21.32 12.11
C LEU A 12 22.90 -22.70 12.67
N THR A 13 23.31 -22.95 13.91
CA THR A 13 22.87 -24.15 14.64
C THR A 13 21.42 -23.99 15.12
N GLU A 14 20.79 -25.10 15.51
CA GLU A 14 19.45 -25.06 16.11
C GLU A 14 19.40 -24.17 17.37
N ALA A 15 20.46 -24.18 18.18
CA ALA A 15 20.58 -23.32 19.35
C ALA A 15 20.71 -21.83 18.97
N ASP A 16 21.42 -21.50 17.89
CA ASP A 16 21.51 -20.11 17.40
C ASP A 16 20.15 -19.61 16.91
N ILE A 17 19.38 -20.47 16.22
CA ILE A 17 18.04 -20.16 15.73
C ILE A 17 17.07 -19.94 16.90
N GLU A 18 17.12 -20.80 17.93
CA GLU A 18 16.30 -20.67 19.12
C GLU A 18 16.64 -19.39 19.91
N SER A 19 17.94 -19.09 20.10
CA SER A 19 18.39 -17.85 20.74
C SER A 19 17.87 -16.62 19.97
N LEU A 20 18.00 -16.63 18.65
CA LEU A 20 17.51 -15.54 17.81
C LEU A 20 16.00 -15.36 17.94
N ALA A 21 15.22 -16.44 18.00
CA ALA A 21 13.77 -16.36 18.20
C ALA A 21 13.43 -15.71 19.54
N VAL A 22 14.09 -16.12 20.63
CA VAL A 22 13.92 -15.53 21.96
C VAL A 22 14.27 -14.04 21.97
N GLU A 23 15.38 -13.66 21.32
CA GLU A 23 15.80 -12.26 21.21
C GLU A 23 14.78 -11.41 20.44
N LEU A 24 14.26 -11.92 19.31
CA LEU A 24 13.24 -11.23 18.52
C LEU A 24 11.92 -11.11 19.27
N ASP A 25 11.49 -12.16 19.99
CA ASP A 25 10.29 -12.12 20.82
C ASP A 25 10.44 -11.15 21.99
N SER A 26 11.63 -11.05 22.60
CA SER A 26 11.93 -10.06 23.64
C SER A 26 11.80 -8.64 23.09
N ILE A 27 12.38 -8.35 21.92
CA ILE A 27 12.25 -7.03 21.28
C ILE A 27 10.78 -6.72 20.98
N ARG A 28 10.04 -7.71 20.46
CA ARG A 28 8.61 -7.55 20.19
C ARG A 28 7.85 -7.20 21.47
N ALA A 29 8.07 -7.94 22.56
CA ALA A 29 7.41 -7.70 23.84
C ALA A 29 7.74 -6.30 24.38
N ASP A 30 9.00 -5.89 24.35
CA ASP A 30 9.42 -4.55 24.79
C ASP A 30 8.70 -3.44 24.01
N ILE A 31 8.55 -3.62 22.69
CA ILE A 31 7.84 -2.66 21.84
C ILE A 31 6.34 -2.68 22.14
N GLU A 32 5.70 -3.85 22.18
CA GLU A 32 4.27 -3.98 22.48
C GLU A 32 3.92 -3.39 23.87
N ASP A 33 4.76 -3.63 24.88
CA ASP A 33 4.60 -3.09 26.23
C ASP A 33 4.82 -1.57 26.29
N SER A 34 5.60 -1.00 25.36
CA SER A 34 5.82 0.43 25.26
C SER A 34 4.62 1.19 24.65
N LEU A 35 3.72 0.49 23.95
CA LEU A 35 2.57 1.10 23.30
C LEU A 35 1.57 1.60 24.32
N GLY A 36 1.00 2.79 24.09
CA GLY A 36 -0.08 3.24 24.95
C GLY A 36 -0.66 4.59 24.60
N ALA A 37 -1.07 5.31 25.63
CA ALA A 37 -1.86 6.54 25.46
C ALA A 37 -1.14 7.64 24.67
N ARG A 38 0.20 7.62 24.61
CA ARG A 38 0.97 8.57 23.80
C ARG A 38 0.74 8.33 22.32
N ASP A 39 0.86 7.09 21.88
CA ASP A 39 0.74 6.68 20.47
C ASP A 39 -0.72 6.79 20.02
N ALA A 40 -1.64 6.38 20.88
CA ALA A 40 -3.07 6.53 20.65
C ALA A 40 -3.51 8.01 20.52
N ARG A 41 -2.83 8.95 21.21
CA ARG A 41 -3.03 10.39 21.01
C ARG A 41 -2.36 10.90 19.74
N TYR A 42 -1.22 10.33 19.36
CA TYR A 42 -0.51 10.70 18.15
C TYR A 42 -1.40 10.45 16.93
N ILE A 43 -1.87 9.23 16.71
CA ILE A 43 -2.65 8.89 15.51
C ILE A 43 -3.96 9.69 15.44
N ARG A 44 -4.68 9.85 16.55
CA ARG A 44 -5.91 10.67 16.59
C ARG A 44 -5.66 12.14 16.25
N ARG A 45 -4.54 12.71 16.71
CA ARG A 45 -4.14 14.08 16.36
C ARG A 45 -3.69 14.19 14.92
N THR A 46 -2.99 13.20 14.40
CA THR A 46 -2.58 13.15 12.99
C THR A 46 -3.81 13.13 12.08
N ILE A 47 -4.80 12.29 12.38
CA ILE A 47 -6.09 12.27 11.67
C ILE A 47 -6.77 13.64 11.74
N ALA A 48 -6.91 14.22 12.94
CA ALA A 48 -7.54 15.54 13.09
C ALA A 48 -6.81 16.65 12.30
N ALA A 49 -5.47 16.64 12.32
CA ALA A 49 -4.66 17.59 11.58
C ALA A 49 -4.80 17.40 10.06
N GLN A 50 -4.78 16.16 9.58
CA GLN A 50 -4.99 15.83 8.17
C GLN A 50 -6.35 16.34 7.68
N ARG A 51 -7.44 16.04 8.41
CA ARG A 51 -8.79 16.51 8.05
C ARG A 51 -8.90 18.04 8.11
N GLY A 52 -8.23 18.68 9.07
CA GLY A 52 -8.14 20.14 9.14
C GLY A 52 -7.44 20.75 7.92
N LEU A 53 -6.33 20.16 7.48
CA LEU A 53 -5.61 20.57 6.27
C LEU A 53 -6.46 20.35 5.02
N GLU A 54 -7.17 19.23 4.94
CA GLU A 54 -8.07 18.93 3.82
C GLU A 54 -9.14 20.02 3.65
N VAL A 55 -9.87 20.33 4.73
CA VAL A 55 -10.91 21.38 4.72
C VAL A 55 -10.30 22.75 4.42
N ALA A 56 -9.19 23.11 5.06
CA ALA A 56 -8.53 24.39 4.84
C ALA A 56 -8.05 24.55 3.39
N GLY A 57 -7.45 23.49 2.82
CA GLY A 57 -7.00 23.46 1.43
C GLY A 57 -8.15 23.65 0.44
N ARG A 58 -9.27 22.95 0.65
CA ARG A 58 -10.51 23.13 -0.16
C ARG A 58 -11.06 24.56 -0.07
N LEU A 59 -11.09 25.15 1.13
CA LEU A 59 -11.54 26.53 1.33
C LEU A 59 -10.61 27.55 0.65
N LEU A 60 -9.29 27.34 0.68
CA LEU A 60 -8.33 28.18 -0.03
C LEU A 60 -8.55 28.11 -1.55
N LEU A 61 -8.84 26.92 -2.09
CA LEU A 61 -9.16 26.75 -3.51
C LEU A 61 -10.48 27.40 -3.93
N ALA A 62 -11.44 27.60 -3.02
CA ALA A 62 -12.63 28.41 -3.31
C ALA A 62 -12.27 29.87 -3.67
N ALA A 63 -11.10 30.37 -3.22
CA ALA A 63 -10.55 31.67 -3.57
C ALA A 63 -9.46 31.61 -4.67
N SER A 64 -9.42 30.53 -5.47
CA SER A 64 -8.39 30.23 -6.47
C SER A 64 -8.25 31.25 -7.61
N SER A 65 -9.19 32.19 -7.75
CA SER A 65 -9.01 33.35 -8.65
C SER A 65 -7.74 34.15 -8.34
N LYS A 66 -7.26 34.11 -7.08
CA LYS A 66 -5.93 34.58 -6.69
C LYS A 66 -4.92 33.44 -6.83
N ARG A 67 -3.88 33.65 -7.65
CA ARG A 67 -2.79 32.65 -7.85
C ARG A 67 -2.14 32.18 -6.56
N SER A 68 -1.99 33.07 -5.57
CA SER A 68 -1.43 32.72 -4.26
C SER A 68 -2.37 31.79 -3.47
N ALA A 69 -3.68 32.02 -3.51
CA ALA A 69 -4.67 31.17 -2.87
C ALA A 69 -4.76 29.80 -3.58
N TRP A 70 -4.66 29.78 -4.91
CA TRP A 70 -4.57 28.54 -5.68
C TRP A 70 -3.35 27.71 -5.25
N TRP A 71 -2.14 28.30 -5.26
CA TRP A 71 -0.94 27.60 -4.83
C TRP A 71 -1.02 27.13 -3.37
N ALA A 72 -1.46 27.99 -2.46
CA ALA A 72 -1.59 27.64 -1.05
C ALA A 72 -2.59 26.49 -0.85
N GLY A 73 -3.76 26.54 -1.50
CA GLY A 73 -4.76 25.48 -1.43
C GLY A 73 -4.24 24.15 -1.99
N THR A 74 -3.62 24.18 -3.17
CA THR A 74 -3.03 22.99 -3.82
C THR A 74 -1.95 22.36 -2.95
N VAL A 75 -1.01 23.15 -2.41
CA VAL A 75 0.05 22.62 -1.53
C VAL A 75 -0.55 22.05 -0.24
N THR A 76 -1.51 22.74 0.36
CA THR A 76 -2.17 22.29 1.59
C THR A 76 -2.88 20.94 1.38
N LEU A 77 -3.59 20.78 0.25
CA LEU A 77 -4.22 19.51 -0.11
C LEU A 77 -3.20 18.42 -0.42
N GLY A 78 -2.10 18.77 -1.09
CA GLY A 78 -1.00 17.82 -1.32
C GLY A 78 -0.43 17.27 -0.02
N VAL A 79 -0.20 18.13 0.98
CA VAL A 79 0.25 17.70 2.31
C VAL A 79 -0.82 16.84 3.00
N ALA A 80 -2.09 17.24 2.97
CA ALA A 80 -3.19 16.46 3.53
C ALA A 80 -3.28 15.06 2.91
N LYS A 81 -3.14 14.95 1.57
CA LYS A 81 -3.14 13.66 0.86
C LYS A 81 -1.92 12.82 1.22
N ILE A 82 -0.72 13.40 1.36
CA ILE A 82 0.48 12.64 1.77
C ILE A 82 0.30 12.05 3.17
N ILE A 83 -0.23 12.83 4.13
CA ILE A 83 -0.48 12.35 5.49
C ILE A 83 -1.53 11.23 5.49
N GLU A 84 -2.64 11.42 4.76
CA GLU A 84 -3.66 10.36 4.62
C GLU A 84 -3.09 9.11 3.96
N ASN A 85 -2.27 9.27 2.92
CA ASN A 85 -1.77 8.14 2.14
C ASN A 85 -0.72 7.34 2.92
N MET A 86 0.35 7.96 3.39
CA MET A 86 1.52 7.25 3.93
C MET A 86 1.54 7.15 5.46
N GLU A 87 1.00 8.13 6.18
CA GLU A 87 1.08 8.14 7.65
C GLU A 87 -0.15 7.48 8.30
N ILE A 88 -1.33 7.70 7.73
CA ILE A 88 -2.59 7.18 8.29
C ILE A 88 -2.98 5.89 7.57
N GLY A 89 -3.46 5.99 6.33
CA GLY A 89 -4.11 4.90 5.61
C GLY A 89 -3.20 3.68 5.46
N HIS A 90 -2.01 3.84 4.89
CA HIS A 90 -1.03 2.75 4.76
C HIS A 90 -0.76 2.02 6.09
N ASN A 91 -0.47 2.77 7.15
CA ASN A 91 -0.12 2.23 8.46
C ASN A 91 -1.30 1.53 9.15
N VAL A 92 -2.50 2.14 9.11
CA VAL A 92 -3.73 1.52 9.64
C VAL A 92 -4.04 0.25 8.86
N MET A 93 -3.94 0.29 7.53
CA MET A 93 -4.22 -0.85 6.66
C MET A 93 -3.22 -2.01 6.83
N HIS A 94 -1.99 -1.73 7.29
CA HIS A 94 -1.02 -2.73 7.72
C HIS A 94 -1.23 -3.26 9.14
N GLY A 95 -2.20 -2.74 9.89
CA GLY A 95 -2.51 -3.20 11.25
C GLY A 95 -1.64 -2.60 12.34
N GLN A 96 -0.89 -1.53 12.06
CA GLN A 96 -0.02 -0.86 13.05
C GLN A 96 -0.78 -0.42 14.31
N TRP A 97 -2.07 -0.15 14.18
CA TRP A 97 -2.92 0.44 15.23
C TRP A 97 -3.94 -0.55 15.82
N ASP A 98 -3.97 -1.81 15.36
CA ASP A 98 -4.99 -2.79 15.75
C ASP A 98 -4.95 -3.13 17.26
N TRP A 99 -3.79 -2.99 17.90
CA TRP A 99 -3.62 -3.14 19.35
C TRP A 99 -4.51 -2.20 20.18
N MET A 100 -4.93 -1.06 19.62
CA MET A 100 -5.84 -0.14 20.31
C MET A 100 -7.27 -0.70 20.43
N ASN A 101 -7.63 -1.71 19.63
CA ASN A 101 -8.99 -2.23 19.49
C ASN A 101 -10.03 -1.10 19.28
N ASP A 102 -9.64 -0.07 18.53
CA ASP A 102 -10.47 1.08 18.18
C ASP A 102 -11.33 0.70 16.96
N PRO A 103 -12.68 0.85 16.99
CA PRO A 103 -13.53 0.38 15.91
C PRO A 103 -13.36 1.17 14.61
N GLU A 104 -12.88 2.41 14.69
CA GLU A 104 -12.63 3.26 13.53
C GLU A 104 -11.20 3.05 13.03
N ILE A 105 -10.20 3.10 13.93
CA ILE A 105 -8.79 2.99 13.59
C ILE A 105 -8.33 1.53 13.65
N HIS A 106 -8.81 0.72 12.69
CA HIS A 106 -8.47 -0.70 12.60
C HIS A 106 -8.33 -1.16 11.16
N SER A 107 -7.36 -2.04 10.90
CA SER A 107 -7.04 -2.54 9.55
C SER A 107 -8.23 -3.17 8.84
N SER A 108 -9.20 -3.72 9.58
CA SER A 108 -10.39 -4.37 9.03
C SER A 108 -11.51 -3.41 8.63
N THR A 109 -11.60 -2.24 9.25
CA THR A 109 -12.72 -1.28 9.09
C THR A 109 -12.31 0.02 8.44
N TRP A 110 -11.03 0.41 8.50
CA TRP A 110 -10.55 1.62 7.84
C TRP A 110 -10.74 1.52 6.32
N GLU A 111 -11.33 2.57 5.75
CA GLU A 111 -11.37 2.75 4.31
C GLU A 111 -10.36 3.82 3.91
N TRP A 112 -9.35 3.40 3.18
CA TRP A 112 -8.25 4.23 2.74
C TRP A 112 -8.68 5.05 1.53
N ASP A 113 -8.48 6.37 1.63
CA ASP A 113 -8.72 7.32 0.54
C ASP A 113 -7.69 7.15 -0.59
N MET A 114 -7.88 6.13 -1.42
CA MET A 114 -7.11 5.83 -2.63
C MET A 114 -8.01 5.31 -3.75
N SER A 115 -7.54 5.28 -5.01
CA SER A 115 -8.33 4.82 -6.16
C SER A 115 -8.66 3.31 -6.20
N GLY A 116 -8.52 2.58 -5.09
CA GLY A 116 -8.81 1.15 -4.99
C GLY A 116 -9.34 0.79 -3.61
N SER A 117 -10.24 -0.20 -3.54
CA SER A 117 -10.85 -0.60 -2.26
C SER A 117 -9.80 -1.15 -1.29
N SER A 118 -9.88 -0.71 -0.04
CA SER A 118 -9.07 -1.19 1.09
C SER A 118 -9.10 -2.71 1.24
N LYS A 119 -10.27 -3.32 1.00
CA LYS A 119 -10.42 -4.78 1.02
C LYS A 119 -9.53 -5.48 -0.01
N HIS A 120 -9.44 -4.91 -1.21
CA HIS A 120 -8.63 -5.45 -2.28
C HIS A 120 -7.16 -5.29 -2.00
N TRP A 121 -6.76 -4.11 -1.52
CA TRP A 121 -5.39 -3.83 -1.13
C TRP A 121 -4.90 -4.78 -0.03
N ARG A 122 -5.73 -5.10 0.99
CA ARG A 122 -5.36 -6.13 2.00
C ARG A 122 -5.08 -7.50 1.39
N PHE A 123 -5.79 -7.88 0.33
CA PHE A 123 -5.52 -9.15 -0.33
C PHE A 123 -4.27 -9.09 -1.20
N THR A 124 -4.17 -8.10 -2.09
CA THR A 124 -3.06 -8.02 -3.06
C THR A 124 -1.75 -7.65 -2.39
N HIS A 125 -1.77 -6.71 -1.44
CA HIS A 125 -0.57 -6.22 -0.80
C HIS A 125 -0.28 -6.96 0.52
N ASN A 126 -1.19 -6.97 1.50
CA ASN A 126 -0.89 -7.63 2.78
C ASN A 126 -0.77 -9.16 2.65
N PHE A 127 -1.65 -9.81 1.88
CA PHE A 127 -1.57 -11.25 1.73
C PHE A 127 -0.64 -11.66 0.60
N MET A 128 -0.85 -11.23 -0.65
CA MET A 128 -0.02 -11.73 -1.76
C MET A 128 1.40 -11.17 -1.68
N HIS A 129 1.57 -9.85 -1.61
CA HIS A 129 2.90 -9.24 -1.60
C HIS A 129 3.69 -9.54 -0.32
N HIS A 130 3.16 -9.33 0.89
CA HIS A 130 3.96 -9.55 2.11
C HIS A 130 4.15 -11.02 2.52
N LYS A 131 3.30 -11.94 2.07
CA LYS A 131 3.50 -13.38 2.33
C LYS A 131 4.38 -14.05 1.29
N TYR A 132 4.22 -13.69 0.02
CA TYR A 132 4.94 -14.28 -1.11
C TYR A 132 5.94 -13.31 -1.73
N THR A 133 6.51 -12.41 -0.92
CA THR A 133 7.35 -11.31 -1.37
C THR A 133 8.46 -11.80 -2.29
N ASN A 134 8.62 -11.15 -3.44
CA ASN A 134 9.65 -11.46 -4.42
C ASN A 134 9.55 -12.86 -5.07
N ILE A 135 8.43 -13.57 -4.91
CA ILE A 135 8.18 -14.85 -5.58
C ILE A 135 7.48 -14.60 -6.91
N LEU A 136 8.19 -14.85 -8.01
CA LEU A 136 7.66 -14.68 -9.36
C LEU A 136 6.40 -15.51 -9.60
N GLY A 137 5.38 -14.86 -10.16
CA GLY A 137 4.08 -15.48 -10.47
C GLY A 137 3.14 -15.59 -9.26
N MET A 138 3.59 -15.18 -8.07
CA MET A 138 2.77 -15.06 -6.85
C MET A 138 2.64 -13.60 -6.42
N ASP A 139 3.76 -12.88 -6.41
CA ASP A 139 3.84 -11.46 -6.08
C ASP A 139 3.81 -10.61 -7.34
N ASP A 140 2.63 -10.04 -7.63
CA ASP A 140 2.43 -9.16 -8.78
C ASP A 140 3.16 -7.81 -8.62
N ASP A 141 3.54 -7.41 -7.40
CA ASP A 141 4.30 -6.17 -7.16
C ASP A 141 5.75 -6.31 -7.70
N VAL A 142 6.19 -7.53 -8.05
CA VAL A 142 7.43 -7.78 -8.79
C VAL A 142 7.25 -7.40 -10.26
N GLY A 143 7.31 -6.10 -10.51
CA GLY A 143 7.29 -5.53 -11.84
C GLY A 143 5.90 -5.37 -12.46
N TYR A 144 4.83 -5.56 -11.69
CA TYR A 144 3.44 -5.30 -12.11
C TYR A 144 3.08 -6.03 -13.42
N GLY A 145 3.65 -7.22 -13.63
CA GLY A 145 3.47 -8.06 -14.82
C GLY A 145 4.10 -7.55 -16.13
N VAL A 146 4.55 -6.30 -16.20
CA VAL A 146 5.01 -5.66 -17.45
C VAL A 146 6.48 -5.23 -17.38
N ILE A 147 6.92 -4.76 -16.21
CA ILE A 147 8.27 -4.25 -15.99
C ILE A 147 9.15 -5.39 -15.52
N ARG A 148 10.31 -5.56 -16.15
CA ARG A 148 11.30 -6.53 -15.68
C ARG A 148 12.14 -5.93 -14.55
N VAL A 149 12.04 -6.46 -13.34
CA VAL A 149 12.76 -5.94 -12.14
C VAL A 149 13.76 -6.93 -11.54
N THR A 150 13.73 -8.21 -11.94
CA THR A 150 14.62 -9.26 -11.44
C THR A 150 15.35 -9.99 -12.56
N ARG A 151 16.48 -10.63 -12.22
CA ARG A 151 17.24 -11.50 -13.13
C ARG A 151 16.52 -12.80 -13.47
N ASP A 152 15.65 -13.26 -12.57
CA ASP A 152 14.89 -14.50 -12.71
C ASP A 152 13.80 -14.41 -13.81
N GLN A 153 13.45 -13.19 -14.23
CA GLN A 153 12.67 -12.95 -15.44
C GLN A 153 13.63 -12.92 -16.65
N GLN A 154 13.37 -13.75 -17.66
CA GLN A 154 14.16 -13.71 -18.90
C GLN A 154 14.03 -12.34 -19.57
N TRP A 155 15.17 -11.80 -19.99
CA TRP A 155 15.20 -10.54 -20.73
C TRP A 155 14.66 -10.72 -22.15
N LYS A 156 13.91 -9.73 -22.63
CA LYS A 156 13.40 -9.63 -24.00
C LYS A 156 13.75 -8.24 -24.57
N PRO A 157 13.91 -8.09 -25.90
CA PRO A 157 14.18 -6.78 -26.53
C PRO A 157 13.20 -5.67 -26.16
N PHE A 158 11.93 -6.01 -25.94
CA PHE A 158 10.92 -5.10 -25.43
C PHE A 158 11.32 -4.43 -24.11
N ASN A 159 12.04 -5.12 -23.22
CA ASN A 159 12.42 -4.58 -21.91
C ASN A 159 13.35 -3.35 -22.00
N LEU A 160 14.00 -3.09 -23.14
CA LEU A 160 14.86 -1.92 -23.29
C LEU A 160 14.05 -0.60 -23.23
N TYR A 161 13.03 -0.49 -24.08
CA TYR A 161 12.18 0.71 -24.15
C TYR A 161 10.89 0.56 -23.34
N GLY A 162 10.36 -0.66 -23.25
CA GLY A 162 9.16 -0.99 -22.49
C GLY A 162 9.34 -0.72 -21.00
N ASN A 163 10.42 -1.18 -20.36
CA ASN A 163 10.62 -0.88 -18.94
C ASN A 163 10.65 0.62 -18.67
N LEU A 164 11.36 1.40 -19.50
CA LEU A 164 11.43 2.86 -19.31
C LEU A 164 10.04 3.50 -19.44
N LEU A 165 9.30 3.14 -20.49
CA LEU A 165 7.96 3.67 -20.73
C LEU A 165 6.99 3.31 -19.59
N PHE A 166 6.84 2.02 -19.30
CA PHE A 166 5.87 1.54 -18.32
C PHE A 166 6.23 1.95 -16.89
N ASN A 167 7.52 2.02 -16.55
CA ASN A 167 7.95 2.56 -15.26
C ASN A 167 7.66 4.07 -15.15
N THR A 168 7.84 4.84 -16.23
CA THR A 168 7.49 6.27 -16.23
C THR A 168 5.98 6.49 -16.09
N LEU A 169 5.17 5.70 -16.81
CA LEU A 169 3.72 5.73 -16.70
C LEU A 169 3.24 5.37 -15.29
N LEU A 170 3.83 4.32 -14.69
CA LEU A 170 3.54 3.93 -13.32
C LEU A 170 3.98 5.01 -12.32
N ALA A 171 5.12 5.66 -12.52
CA ALA A 171 5.59 6.72 -11.62
C ALA A 171 4.64 7.95 -11.60
N ILE A 172 4.09 8.32 -12.76
CA ILE A 172 3.17 9.47 -12.87
C ILE A 172 1.75 9.09 -12.43
N GLY A 173 1.34 7.85 -12.64
CA GLY A 173 0.00 7.33 -12.36
C GLY A 173 -0.05 6.28 -11.27
N PHE A 174 0.84 6.34 -10.28
CA PHE A 174 1.07 5.24 -9.32
C PHE A 174 -0.20 4.80 -8.60
N GLU A 175 -0.94 5.74 -8.02
CA GLU A 175 -2.19 5.48 -7.30
C GLU A 175 -3.19 4.71 -8.17
N TRP A 176 -3.38 5.17 -9.41
CA TRP A 176 -4.25 4.53 -10.39
C TRP A 176 -3.75 3.15 -10.83
N GLY A 177 -2.43 3.00 -11.00
CA GLY A 177 -1.79 1.72 -11.33
C GLY A 177 -2.04 0.66 -10.26
N VAL A 178 -1.86 1.02 -8.99
CA VAL A 178 -2.14 0.14 -7.84
C VAL A 178 -3.64 -0.20 -7.77
N GLY A 179 -4.52 0.78 -7.97
CA GLY A 179 -5.97 0.53 -8.00
C GLY A 179 -6.41 -0.45 -9.09
N LEU A 180 -5.79 -0.36 -10.28
CA LEU A 180 -6.08 -1.23 -11.42
C LEU A 180 -5.49 -2.64 -11.28
N GLN A 181 -4.39 -2.82 -10.55
CA GLN A 181 -3.74 -4.12 -10.34
C GLN A 181 -4.70 -5.16 -9.75
N HIS A 182 -5.65 -4.73 -8.91
CA HIS A 182 -6.66 -5.64 -8.38
C HIS A 182 -7.55 -6.27 -9.47
N LEU A 183 -7.82 -5.54 -10.56
CA LEU A 183 -8.59 -6.08 -11.70
C LEU A 183 -7.84 -7.19 -12.43
N GLU A 184 -6.50 -7.17 -12.41
CA GLU A 184 -5.65 -8.16 -13.07
C GLU A 184 -5.30 -9.38 -12.19
N SER A 185 -5.28 -9.21 -10.87
CA SER A 185 -5.03 -10.29 -9.88
C SER A 185 -6.01 -11.47 -9.97
N GLY A 186 -7.13 -11.31 -10.69
CA GLY A 186 -8.07 -12.39 -11.01
C GLY A 186 -7.47 -13.53 -11.86
N LYS A 187 -6.24 -13.37 -12.39
CA LYS A 187 -5.55 -14.38 -13.21
C LYS A 187 -4.86 -15.49 -12.40
N ILE A 188 -4.74 -15.38 -11.07
CA ILE A 188 -3.93 -16.29 -10.23
C ILE A 188 -4.60 -17.64 -9.95
N PHE A 189 -5.93 -17.73 -10.08
CA PHE A 189 -6.61 -19.03 -10.14
C PHE A 189 -7.17 -19.22 -11.54
N LYS A 190 -6.68 -20.24 -12.26
CA LYS A 190 -7.34 -20.80 -13.46
C LYS A 190 -8.71 -21.38 -13.12
N VAL A 191 -9.64 -20.51 -12.72
CA VAL A 191 -11.07 -20.73 -12.75
C VAL A 191 -11.57 -19.67 -13.71
N ARG A 192 -12.24 -20.09 -14.78
CA ARG A 192 -12.88 -19.22 -15.78
C ARG A 192 -13.43 -17.99 -15.06
N ASP A 193 -12.79 -16.83 -15.24
CA ASP A 193 -13.21 -15.59 -14.59
C ASP A 193 -14.66 -15.36 -15.01
N ASN A 194 -15.56 -15.50 -14.04
CA ASN A 194 -16.98 -15.43 -14.31
C ASN A 194 -17.24 -13.96 -14.62
N ARG A 195 -17.81 -13.62 -15.78
CA ARG A 195 -18.07 -12.24 -16.20
C ARG A 195 -18.70 -11.39 -15.08
N GLN A 196 -19.45 -12.01 -14.16
CA GLN A 196 -20.00 -11.38 -12.96
C GLN A 196 -18.95 -10.93 -11.92
N SER A 197 -17.88 -11.69 -11.65
CA SER A 197 -16.80 -11.28 -10.74
C SER A 197 -16.02 -10.09 -11.28
N THR A 198 -15.66 -10.11 -12.57
CA THR A 198 -15.01 -8.97 -13.24
C THR A 198 -15.88 -7.72 -13.20
N LEU A 199 -17.18 -7.84 -13.51
CA LEU A 199 -18.12 -6.72 -13.45
C LEU A 199 -18.28 -6.15 -12.04
N LYS A 200 -18.24 -7.00 -11.00
CA LYS A 200 -18.29 -6.56 -9.61
C LYS A 200 -17.04 -5.74 -9.25
N ARG A 201 -15.85 -6.25 -9.56
CA ARG A 201 -14.59 -5.53 -9.30
C ARG A 201 -14.51 -4.20 -10.05
N LEU A 202 -14.98 -4.17 -11.31
CA LEU A 202 -15.06 -2.93 -12.10
C LEU A 202 -16.01 -1.90 -11.49
N ARG A 203 -17.15 -2.33 -10.92
CA ARG A 203 -18.07 -1.43 -10.21
C ARG A 203 -17.47 -0.90 -8.92
N GLU A 204 -16.79 -1.76 -8.16
CA GLU A 204 -16.10 -1.36 -6.93
C GLU A 204 -14.98 -0.37 -7.23
N PHE A 205 -14.16 -0.62 -8.26
CA PHE A 205 -13.16 0.34 -8.75
C PHE A 205 -13.79 1.65 -9.24
N GLY A 206 -14.88 1.58 -10.02
CA GLY A 206 -15.55 2.77 -10.54
C GLY A 206 -16.19 3.63 -9.45
N ALA A 207 -16.71 3.02 -8.38
CA ALA A 207 -17.23 3.74 -7.22
C ALA A 207 -16.11 4.48 -6.47
N GLU A 208 -14.98 3.81 -6.26
CA GLU A 208 -13.81 4.39 -5.57
C GLU A 208 -13.11 5.46 -6.41
N ALA A 209 -12.93 5.23 -7.70
CA ALA A 209 -12.42 6.25 -8.62
C ALA A 209 -13.33 7.48 -8.69
N GLY A 210 -14.64 7.30 -8.51
CA GLY A 210 -15.62 8.38 -8.47
C GLY A 210 -15.60 9.18 -7.17
N SER A 211 -15.27 8.57 -6.03
CA SER A 211 -15.10 9.26 -4.74
C SER A 211 -13.83 10.11 -4.70
N GLN A 212 -12.79 9.74 -5.46
CA GLN A 212 -11.57 10.55 -5.65
C GLN A 212 -11.81 11.88 -6.42
N GLY A 213 -13.00 12.07 -7.02
CA GLY A 213 -13.32 13.19 -7.90
C GLY A 213 -14.04 14.39 -7.27
N VAL A 214 -14.15 14.49 -5.94
CA VAL A 214 -14.83 15.60 -5.25
C VAL A 214 -13.91 16.33 -4.27
#